data_AF-A0A497FGL0-F1
#
_entry.id   AF-A0A497FGL0-F1
#
_cell.length_a   1.000
_cell.length_b   1.000
_cell.length_c   1.000
_cell.angle_alpha   90.00
_cell.angle_beta   90.00
_cell.angle_gamma   90.00
#
_symmetry.space_group_name_H-M   'P 1'
#
loop_
_entity.id
_entity.type
_entity.pdbx_description
1 polymer ?
#
loop_
_entity_poly.entity_id
_entity_poly.type
_entity_poly.pdbx_seq_one_letter_code
_entity_poly.pdbx_strand_id
1 'polypeptide(L)'
;MIDIDLLEKRIDDFLAELELEYYLAFSGLKDRLETAGIYEKYSDLNRKELVEKIHDLFESSREERIRRVYSFLAFNYIYKSIAKINDELSEREVEERIHVGSEKYSLRIALAYVRREPRRERRSKAYREICTVIDEFLNPLLIRRLGKIYRLVEELKFKNYIEFCEFINQVNIEKLKEAAERFLSSTESVYREYMDLLLEENLGLSLDEAERHDVIYLFSNPPEGVEPRVEMVEFLLKTLRGLGIELEKMKNILL
;
A
#
# COMPACT_ATOMS: atom_id res chain seq x y z
N MET A 1 12.59 -34.94 -1.10
CA MET A 1 12.27 -34.11 -2.27
C MET A 1 11.15 -33.18 -1.84
N ILE A 2 11.25 -31.87 -2.08
CA ILE A 2 10.17 -30.93 -1.73
C ILE A 2 9.10 -31.03 -2.82
N ASP A 3 7.85 -31.17 -2.41
CA ASP A 3 6.70 -31.15 -3.30
C ASP A 3 6.30 -29.69 -3.57
N ILE A 4 6.61 -29.22 -4.77
CA ILE A 4 6.36 -27.82 -5.16
C ILE A 4 4.87 -27.56 -5.39
N ASP A 5 4.12 -28.53 -5.93
CA ASP A 5 2.68 -28.38 -6.17
C ASP A 5 1.93 -28.24 -4.84
N LEU A 6 2.30 -29.06 -3.84
CA LEU A 6 1.73 -28.95 -2.50
C LEU A 6 2.09 -27.62 -1.83
N LEU A 7 3.34 -27.15 -2.01
CA LEU A 7 3.81 -25.90 -1.44
C LEU A 7 3.09 -24.70 -2.05
N GLU A 8 2.95 -24.64 -3.38
CA GLU A 8 2.18 -23.59 -4.08
C GLU A 8 0.73 -23.57 -3.59
N LYS A 9 0.08 -24.73 -3.45
CA LYS A 9 -1.27 -24.80 -2.90
C LYS A 9 -1.36 -24.23 -1.47
N ARG A 10 -0.36 -24.47 -0.63
CA ARG A 10 -0.34 -23.89 0.74
C ARG A 10 -0.08 -22.40 0.75
N ILE A 11 0.72 -21.91 -0.19
CA ILE A 11 0.91 -20.48 -0.41
C ILE A 11 -0.42 -19.84 -0.80
N ASP A 12 -1.19 -20.46 -1.69
CA ASP A 12 -2.52 -19.97 -2.09
C ASP A 12 -3.51 -19.94 -0.92
N ASP A 13 -3.58 -21.02 -0.13
CA ASP A 13 -4.44 -21.08 1.07
C ASP A 13 -4.09 -19.95 2.07
N PHE A 14 -2.78 -19.72 2.30
CA PHE A 14 -2.29 -18.63 3.15
C PHE A 14 -2.65 -17.25 2.62
N LEU A 15 -2.42 -16.99 1.32
CA LEU A 15 -2.73 -15.71 0.69
C LEU A 15 -4.23 -15.41 0.74
N ALA A 16 -5.08 -16.40 0.49
CA ALA A 16 -6.52 -16.24 0.57
C ALA A 16 -6.98 -15.80 1.96
N GLU A 17 -6.43 -16.40 3.03
CA GLU A 17 -6.74 -15.99 4.40
C GLU A 17 -6.18 -14.61 4.75
N LEU A 18 -4.96 -14.31 4.33
CA LEU A 18 -4.32 -13.02 4.61
C LEU A 18 -5.04 -11.85 3.91
N GLU A 19 -5.41 -12.03 2.63
CA GLU A 19 -6.16 -11.03 1.87
C GLU A 19 -7.57 -10.82 2.42
N LEU A 20 -8.25 -11.90 2.86
CA LEU A 20 -9.54 -11.78 3.53
C LEU A 20 -9.44 -10.98 4.82
N GLU A 21 -8.40 -11.21 5.62
CA GLU A 21 -8.15 -10.47 6.86
C GLU A 21 -7.92 -8.98 6.60
N TYR A 22 -7.10 -8.63 5.60
CA TYR A 22 -6.93 -7.24 5.19
C TYR A 22 -8.24 -6.61 4.70
N TYR A 23 -9.01 -7.34 3.89
CA TYR A 23 -10.31 -6.88 3.42
C TYR A 23 -11.25 -6.58 4.59
N LEU A 24 -11.41 -7.51 5.55
CA LEU A 24 -12.31 -7.33 6.69
C LEU A 24 -11.89 -6.12 7.55
N ALA A 25 -10.60 -5.97 7.84
CA ALA A 25 -10.09 -4.87 8.64
C ALA A 25 -10.21 -3.50 7.95
N PHE A 26 -9.88 -3.41 6.64
CA PHE A 26 -9.89 -2.13 5.92
C PHE A 26 -11.25 -1.74 5.35
N SER A 27 -12.18 -2.68 5.20
CA SER A 27 -13.60 -2.38 4.89
C SER A 27 -14.41 -1.97 6.12
N GLY A 28 -13.83 -2.08 7.33
CA GLY A 28 -14.53 -1.79 8.59
C GLY A 28 -15.48 -2.90 9.04
N LEU A 29 -15.41 -4.10 8.44
CA LEU A 29 -16.15 -5.28 8.88
C LEU A 29 -15.50 -5.97 10.08
N LYS A 30 -14.27 -5.58 10.43
CA LYS A 30 -13.52 -6.02 11.60
C LYS A 30 -12.76 -4.85 12.21
N ASP A 31 -12.78 -4.74 13.53
CA ASP A 31 -12.19 -3.61 14.25
C ASP A 31 -10.65 -3.67 14.32
N ARG A 32 -10.06 -4.86 14.20
CA ARG A 32 -8.64 -5.11 14.41
C ARG A 32 -8.07 -6.00 13.33
N LEU A 33 -6.85 -5.67 12.91
CA LEU A 33 -6.05 -6.49 12.01
C LEU A 33 -5.25 -7.51 12.84
N GLU A 34 -5.34 -8.79 12.49
CA GLU A 34 -4.73 -9.91 13.22
C GLU A 34 -3.87 -10.79 12.31
N THR A 35 -3.01 -10.18 11.50
CA THR A 35 -2.16 -10.92 10.57
C THR A 35 -1.18 -11.84 11.30
N ALA A 36 -0.71 -11.47 12.50
CA ALA A 36 0.22 -12.29 13.27
C ALA A 36 -0.33 -13.69 13.58
N GLY A 37 -1.63 -13.83 13.81
CA GLY A 37 -2.28 -15.13 14.02
C GLY A 37 -2.26 -16.02 12.78
N ILE A 38 -2.45 -15.41 11.60
CA ILE A 38 -2.40 -16.10 10.31
C ILE A 38 -0.97 -16.58 10.02
N TYR A 39 0.04 -15.72 10.22
CA TYR A 39 1.44 -16.13 10.07
C TYR A 39 1.85 -17.27 11.02
N GLU A 40 1.27 -17.34 12.22
CA GLU A 40 1.51 -18.44 13.16
C GLU A 40 0.84 -19.75 12.71
N LYS A 41 -0.41 -19.67 12.23
CA LYS A 41 -1.14 -20.81 11.65
C LYS A 41 -0.38 -21.45 10.49
N TYR A 42 0.27 -20.63 9.65
CA TYR A 42 1.09 -21.05 8.51
C TYR A 42 2.59 -20.99 8.82
N SER A 43 2.98 -21.30 10.06
CA SER A 43 4.38 -21.22 10.51
C SER A 43 5.33 -22.15 9.73
N ASP A 44 4.81 -23.21 9.11
CA ASP A 44 5.56 -24.13 8.27
C ASP A 44 6.13 -23.47 7.01
N LEU A 45 5.43 -22.45 6.47
CA LEU A 45 5.85 -21.60 5.34
C LEU A 45 6.87 -20.52 5.74
N ASN A 46 7.05 -20.30 7.05
CA ASN A 46 7.87 -19.23 7.62
C ASN A 46 9.20 -19.75 8.20
N ARG A 47 9.58 -20.99 7.88
CA ARG A 47 10.80 -21.62 8.39
C ARG A 47 12.00 -21.23 7.56
N LYS A 48 13.06 -20.76 8.23
CA LYS A 48 14.32 -20.40 7.58
C LYS A 48 14.89 -21.58 6.77
N GLU A 49 14.77 -22.79 7.31
CA GLU A 49 15.26 -24.01 6.65
C GLU A 49 14.50 -24.32 5.35
N LEU A 50 13.22 -23.93 5.26
CA LEU A 50 12.45 -24.07 4.02
C LEU A 50 12.92 -23.04 2.99
N VAL A 51 13.11 -21.79 3.42
CA VAL A 51 13.62 -20.71 2.56
C VAL A 51 14.99 -21.09 1.97
N GLU A 52 15.91 -21.57 2.81
CA GLU A 52 17.26 -22.00 2.40
C GLU A 52 17.22 -23.18 1.42
N LYS A 53 16.36 -24.18 1.66
CA LYS A 53 16.22 -25.32 0.73
C LYS A 53 15.70 -24.91 -0.64
N ILE A 54 14.71 -24.02 -0.69
CA ILE A 54 14.15 -23.54 -1.96
C ILE A 54 15.13 -22.61 -2.66
N HIS A 55 15.91 -21.81 -1.91
CA HIS A 55 17.04 -21.06 -2.46
C HIS A 55 18.05 -21.98 -3.14
N ASP A 56 18.51 -23.04 -2.49
CA ASP A 56 19.50 -23.97 -3.08
C ASP A 56 18.93 -24.69 -4.32
N LEU A 57 17.64 -25.04 -4.29
CA LEU A 57 16.95 -25.59 -5.46
C LEU A 57 16.89 -24.57 -6.60
N PHE A 58 16.59 -23.30 -6.31
CA PHE A 58 16.60 -22.23 -7.31
C PHE A 58 18.00 -22.02 -7.90
N GLU A 59 19.05 -21.97 -7.08
CA GLU A 59 20.42 -21.79 -7.55
C GLU A 59 20.89 -22.93 -8.46
N SER A 60 20.47 -24.17 -8.17
CA SER A 60 20.83 -25.35 -8.98
C SER A 60 20.04 -25.49 -10.28
N SER A 61 18.76 -25.10 -10.28
CA SER A 61 17.85 -25.29 -11.43
C SER A 61 17.73 -24.04 -12.32
N ARG A 62 17.83 -22.85 -11.72
CA ARG A 62 17.47 -21.55 -12.32
C ARG A 62 16.05 -21.50 -12.89
N GLU A 63 15.17 -22.38 -12.41
CA GLU A 63 13.78 -22.45 -12.88
C GLU A 63 12.95 -21.28 -12.36
N GLU A 64 12.26 -20.60 -13.27
CA GLU A 64 11.43 -19.44 -12.98
C GLU A 64 10.26 -19.77 -12.03
N ARG A 65 9.74 -21.00 -12.09
CA ARG A 65 8.74 -21.50 -11.13
C ARG A 65 9.30 -21.54 -9.71
N ILE A 66 10.50 -22.09 -9.54
CA ILE A 66 11.16 -22.17 -8.22
C ILE A 66 11.53 -20.78 -7.73
N ARG A 67 11.94 -19.86 -8.63
CA ARG A 67 12.19 -18.46 -8.28
C ARG A 67 10.98 -17.81 -7.64
N ARG A 68 9.77 -17.98 -8.21
CA ARG A 68 8.53 -17.41 -7.63
C ARG A 68 8.25 -17.94 -6.22
N VAL A 69 8.39 -19.25 -6.02
CA VAL A 69 8.23 -19.87 -4.69
C VAL A 69 9.27 -19.34 -3.71
N TYR A 70 10.53 -19.23 -4.15
CA TYR A 70 11.60 -18.65 -3.33
C TYR A 70 11.29 -17.19 -2.95
N SER A 71 10.93 -16.36 -3.93
CA SER A 71 10.54 -14.95 -3.72
C SER A 71 9.44 -14.83 -2.68
N PHE A 72 8.38 -15.63 -2.81
CA PHE A 72 7.31 -15.65 -1.82
C PHE A 72 7.84 -16.02 -0.44
N LEU A 73 8.57 -17.12 -0.29
CA LEU A 73 9.04 -17.59 1.02
C LEU A 73 10.01 -16.62 1.69
N ALA A 74 10.92 -16.01 0.92
CA ALA A 74 11.83 -14.98 1.42
C ALA A 74 11.05 -13.75 1.94
N PHE A 75 10.07 -13.29 1.18
CA PHE A 75 9.17 -12.22 1.59
C PHE A 75 8.35 -12.60 2.84
N ASN A 76 7.77 -13.80 2.84
CA ASN A 76 6.92 -14.33 3.90
C ASN A 76 7.69 -14.44 5.23
N TYR A 77 8.93 -14.96 5.19
CA TYR A 77 9.82 -15.05 6.35
C TYR A 77 10.07 -13.68 6.99
N ILE A 78 10.34 -12.66 6.18
CA ILE A 78 10.53 -11.28 6.66
C ILE A 78 9.22 -10.74 7.23
N TYR A 79 8.10 -10.87 6.50
CA TYR A 79 6.83 -10.27 6.89
C TYR A 79 6.24 -10.90 8.15
N LYS A 80 6.45 -12.19 8.37
CA LYS A 80 6.12 -12.87 9.64
C LYS A 80 6.77 -12.19 10.84
N SER A 81 8.03 -11.74 10.70
CA SER A 81 8.78 -11.12 11.81
C SER A 81 8.25 -9.74 12.24
N ILE A 82 7.53 -9.08 11.33
CA ILE A 82 6.94 -7.74 11.49
C ILE A 82 5.42 -7.78 11.58
N ALA A 83 4.77 -8.94 11.48
CA ALA A 83 3.30 -9.06 11.50
C ALA A 83 2.68 -8.38 12.72
N LYS A 84 3.23 -8.61 13.92
CA LYS A 84 2.77 -7.91 15.14
C LYS A 84 2.95 -6.39 15.09
N ILE A 85 3.97 -5.89 14.40
CA ILE A 85 4.19 -4.45 14.23
C ILE A 85 3.15 -3.90 13.24
N ASN A 86 2.82 -4.64 12.18
CA ASN A 86 1.76 -4.25 11.24
C ASN A 86 0.38 -4.23 11.92
N ASP A 87 0.09 -5.22 12.75
CA ASP A 87 -1.13 -5.27 13.56
C ASP A 87 -1.18 -4.08 14.53
N GLU A 88 -0.07 -3.77 15.23
CA GLU A 88 0.04 -2.59 16.12
C GLU A 88 -0.11 -1.26 15.36
N LEU A 89 0.47 -1.14 14.16
CA LEU A 89 0.30 0.04 13.29
C LEU A 89 -1.18 0.24 12.95
N SER A 90 -1.85 -0.83 12.53
CA SER A 90 -3.28 -0.81 12.20
C SER A 90 -4.14 -0.43 13.41
N GLU A 91 -3.82 -0.96 14.60
CA GLU A 91 -4.51 -0.60 15.85
C GLU A 91 -4.31 0.88 16.20
N ARG A 92 -3.08 1.40 16.11
CA ARG A 92 -2.79 2.82 16.38
C ARG A 92 -3.52 3.76 15.44
N GLU A 93 -3.64 3.43 14.15
CA GLU A 93 -4.44 4.23 13.22
C GLU A 93 -5.91 4.38 13.64
N VAL A 94 -6.45 3.38 14.33
CA VAL A 94 -7.84 3.35 14.82
C VAL A 94 -7.98 3.93 16.22
N GLU A 95 -6.98 3.81 17.09
CA GLU A 95 -7.04 4.27 18.48
C GLU A 95 -6.61 5.72 18.67
N GLU A 96 -5.62 6.19 17.91
CA GLU A 96 -5.15 7.56 18.03
C GLU A 96 -6.23 8.55 17.58
N ARG A 97 -6.31 9.71 18.25
CA ARG A 97 -7.40 10.68 18.07
C ARG A 97 -6.84 12.00 17.57
N ILE A 98 -7.23 12.36 16.34
CA ILE A 98 -7.00 13.68 15.76
C ILE A 98 -8.08 14.62 16.24
N HIS A 99 -7.67 15.71 16.88
CA HIS A 99 -8.58 16.71 17.43
C HIS A 99 -8.83 17.82 16.42
N VAL A 100 -10.09 17.96 16.00
CA VAL A 100 -10.49 19.00 15.05
C VAL A 100 -11.67 19.78 15.63
N GLY A 101 -11.38 20.93 16.22
CA GLY A 101 -12.39 21.69 16.98
C GLY A 101 -12.85 20.89 18.21
N SER A 102 -14.15 20.62 18.30
CA SER A 102 -14.75 19.80 19.35
C SER A 102 -14.85 18.31 19.01
N GLU A 103 -14.54 17.93 17.77
CA GLU A 103 -14.68 16.56 17.27
C GLU A 103 -13.34 15.80 17.35
N LYS A 104 -13.46 14.47 17.43
CA LYS A 104 -12.31 13.56 17.47
C LYS A 104 -12.47 12.51 16.38
N TYR A 105 -11.45 12.39 15.55
CA TYR A 105 -11.41 11.44 14.45
C TYR A 105 -10.29 10.43 14.66
N SER A 106 -10.48 9.18 14.24
CA SER A 106 -9.33 8.28 14.06
C SER A 106 -8.44 8.79 12.94
N LEU A 107 -7.18 8.35 12.90
CA LEU A 107 -6.25 8.77 11.85
C LEU A 107 -6.77 8.41 10.44
N ARG A 108 -7.40 7.24 10.29
CA ARG A 108 -8.01 6.78 9.01
C ARG A 108 -9.06 7.75 8.48
N ILE A 109 -9.87 8.31 9.36
CA ILE A 109 -10.99 9.19 8.99
C ILE A 109 -10.55 10.65 8.92
N ALA A 110 -9.53 11.06 9.69
CA ALA A 110 -9.09 12.44 9.75
C ALA A 110 -8.62 12.99 8.39
N LEU A 111 -7.99 12.16 7.54
CA LEU A 111 -7.68 12.57 6.17
C LEU A 111 -8.93 12.86 5.34
N ALA A 112 -10.03 12.12 5.54
CA ALA A 112 -11.30 12.40 4.87
C ALA A 112 -11.90 13.74 5.30
N TYR A 113 -11.68 14.17 6.55
CA TYR A 113 -12.01 15.52 7.00
C TYR A 113 -11.23 16.58 6.21
N VAL A 114 -9.90 16.42 6.08
CA VAL A 114 -9.05 17.35 5.31
C VAL A 114 -9.50 17.45 3.85
N ARG A 115 -9.92 16.34 3.24
CA ARG A 115 -10.44 16.32 1.87
C ARG A 115 -11.73 17.14 1.69
N ARG A 116 -12.56 17.30 2.73
CA ARG A 116 -13.90 17.87 2.61
C ARG A 116 -14.06 19.26 3.23
N GLU A 117 -13.24 19.63 4.21
CA GLU A 117 -13.42 20.91 4.90
C GLU A 117 -13.00 22.09 4.00
N PRO A 118 -13.90 23.02 3.63
CA PRO A 118 -13.57 24.12 2.72
C PRO A 118 -12.71 25.21 3.36
N ARG A 119 -12.67 25.32 4.69
CA ARG A 119 -11.89 26.36 5.39
C ARG A 119 -10.43 25.94 5.52
N ARG A 120 -9.54 26.64 4.80
CA ARG A 120 -8.09 26.39 4.79
C ARG A 120 -7.48 26.29 6.19
N GLU A 121 -7.76 27.25 7.08
CA GLU A 121 -7.22 27.24 8.45
C GLU A 121 -7.59 25.97 9.25
N ARG A 122 -8.82 25.49 9.09
CA ARG A 122 -9.29 24.27 9.75
C ARG A 122 -8.64 23.03 9.17
N ARG A 123 -8.53 22.95 7.84
CA ARG A 123 -7.77 21.88 7.15
C ARG A 123 -6.32 21.84 7.58
N SER A 124 -5.64 23.00 7.58
CA SER A 124 -4.24 23.13 8.00
C SER A 124 -4.04 22.65 9.43
N LYS A 125 -4.93 23.04 10.36
CA LYS A 125 -4.87 22.57 11.75
C LYS A 125 -5.04 21.05 11.83
N ALA A 126 -6.07 20.50 11.19
CA ALA A 126 -6.30 19.05 11.19
C ALA A 126 -5.12 18.27 10.58
N TYR A 127 -4.55 18.77 9.48
CA TYR A 127 -3.40 18.15 8.83
C TYR A 127 -2.14 18.18 9.71
N ARG A 128 -1.90 19.27 10.44
CA ARG A 128 -0.79 19.33 11.40
C ARG A 128 -0.95 18.33 12.54
N GLU A 129 -2.15 18.21 13.11
CA GLU A 129 -2.44 17.20 14.14
C GLU A 129 -2.24 15.77 13.59
N ILE A 130 -2.63 15.51 12.34
CA ILE A 130 -2.34 14.25 11.64
C ILE A 130 -0.83 13.99 11.58
N CYS A 131 -0.04 14.98 11.15
CA CYS A 131 1.42 14.87 11.10
C CYS A 131 2.02 14.59 12.48
N THR A 132 1.59 15.30 13.53
CA THR A 132 2.03 15.05 14.91
C THR A 132 1.75 13.62 15.35
N VAL A 133 0.54 13.10 15.11
CA VAL A 133 0.21 11.72 15.48
C VAL A 133 1.03 10.70 14.68
N ILE A 134 1.26 10.94 13.40
CA ILE A 134 2.13 10.08 12.58
C ILE A 134 3.55 10.08 13.16
N ASP A 135 4.09 11.26 13.46
CA ASP A 135 5.46 11.42 13.97
C ASP A 135 5.65 10.78 15.34
N GLU A 136 4.69 10.95 16.25
CA GLU A 136 4.79 10.46 17.63
C GLU A 136 4.47 8.97 17.76
N PHE A 137 3.49 8.45 17.01
CA PHE A 137 2.94 7.12 17.24
C PHE A 137 3.24 6.13 16.12
N LEU A 138 3.21 6.53 14.84
CA LEU A 138 3.43 5.61 13.72
C LEU A 138 4.90 5.52 13.31
N ASN A 139 5.60 6.64 13.20
CA ASN A 139 6.99 6.68 12.74
C ASN A 139 7.92 5.81 13.60
N PRO A 140 7.81 5.77 14.94
CA PRO A 140 8.61 4.84 15.75
C PRO A 140 8.36 3.37 15.39
N LEU A 141 7.11 2.99 15.10
CA LEU A 141 6.75 1.64 14.67
C LEU A 141 7.31 1.33 13.28
N LEU A 142 7.19 2.28 12.34
CA LEU A 142 7.72 2.16 10.98
C LEU A 142 9.25 2.03 10.96
N ILE A 143 9.95 2.78 11.81
CA ILE A 143 11.41 2.68 11.98
C ILE A 143 11.78 1.29 12.52
N ARG A 144 11.07 0.80 13.56
CA ARG A 144 11.29 -0.57 14.08
C ARG A 144 11.04 -1.64 13.02
N ARG A 145 9.98 -1.47 12.21
CA ARG A 145 9.62 -2.35 11.09
C ARG A 145 10.74 -2.40 10.06
N LEU A 146 11.20 -1.25 9.57
CA LEU A 146 12.31 -1.17 8.60
C LEU A 146 13.61 -1.76 9.15
N GLY A 147 13.96 -1.45 10.40
CA GLY A 147 15.16 -1.99 11.04
C GLY A 147 15.13 -3.51 11.21
N LYS A 148 13.94 -4.13 11.35
CA LYS A 148 13.82 -5.60 11.29
C LYS A 148 13.99 -6.13 9.88
N ILE A 149 13.33 -5.51 8.90
CA ILE A 149 13.42 -5.91 7.49
C ILE A 149 14.89 -5.92 7.04
N TYR A 150 15.64 -4.86 7.28
CA TYR A 150 17.03 -4.75 6.83
C TYR A 150 17.93 -5.84 7.43
N ARG A 151 17.79 -6.11 8.74
CA ARG A 151 18.54 -7.20 9.38
C ARG A 151 18.23 -8.57 8.81
N LEU A 152 16.96 -8.87 8.53
CA LEU A 152 16.55 -10.17 8.00
C LEU A 152 16.92 -10.35 6.52
N VAL A 153 16.98 -9.27 5.76
CA VAL A 153 17.46 -9.32 4.38
C VAL A 153 18.92 -9.79 4.33
N GLU A 154 19.77 -9.30 5.23
CA GLU A 154 21.14 -9.76 5.38
C GLU A 154 21.20 -11.25 5.78
N GLU A 155 20.31 -11.70 6.67
CA GLU A 155 20.23 -13.13 7.05
C GLU A 155 19.84 -14.06 5.88
N LEU A 156 19.09 -13.53 4.90
CA LEU A 156 18.70 -14.25 3.68
C LEU A 156 19.76 -14.16 2.56
N LYS A 157 20.99 -13.74 2.89
CA LYS A 157 22.15 -13.65 1.97
C LYS A 157 22.01 -12.62 0.85
N PHE A 158 21.02 -11.73 0.91
CA PHE A 158 21.01 -10.55 0.05
C PHE A 158 22.02 -9.53 0.58
N LYS A 159 22.75 -8.88 -0.32
CA LYS A 159 23.72 -7.82 -0.06
C LYS A 159 23.10 -6.64 0.67
N ASN A 160 21.87 -6.27 0.30
CA ASN A 160 21.12 -5.18 0.91
C ASN A 160 19.64 -5.23 0.50
N TYR A 161 18.84 -4.33 1.08
CA TYR A 161 17.41 -4.22 0.80
C TYR A 161 17.07 -3.92 -0.67
N ILE A 162 17.94 -3.20 -1.39
CA ILE A 162 17.72 -2.89 -2.82
C ILE A 162 17.79 -4.18 -3.63
N GLU A 163 18.83 -4.99 -3.45
CA GLU A 163 18.95 -6.29 -4.16
C GLU A 163 17.76 -7.21 -3.85
N PHE A 164 17.32 -7.25 -2.58
CA PHE A 164 16.11 -7.97 -2.21
C PHE A 164 14.89 -7.47 -2.98
N CYS A 165 14.67 -6.14 -3.04
CA CYS A 165 13.56 -5.56 -3.80
C CYS A 165 13.65 -5.85 -5.30
N GLU A 166 14.84 -5.78 -5.89
CA GLU A 166 15.05 -6.11 -7.31
C GLU A 166 14.74 -7.59 -7.59
N PHE A 167 15.17 -8.49 -6.70
CA PHE A 167 14.92 -9.91 -6.81
C PHE A 167 13.42 -10.26 -6.73
N ILE A 168 12.71 -9.70 -5.76
CA ILE A 168 11.28 -9.94 -5.57
C ILE A 168 10.46 -9.33 -6.71
N ASN A 169 10.72 -8.07 -7.06
CA ASN A 169 9.91 -7.33 -8.03
C ASN A 169 10.33 -7.55 -9.49
N GLN A 170 11.46 -8.23 -9.74
CA GLN A 170 12.04 -8.41 -11.08
C GLN A 170 12.24 -7.10 -11.83
N VAL A 171 12.59 -6.05 -11.10
CA VAL A 171 12.80 -4.72 -11.65
C VAL A 171 14.23 -4.32 -11.39
N ASN A 172 14.85 -3.67 -12.36
CA ASN A 172 16.13 -3.01 -12.16
C ASN A 172 15.85 -1.62 -11.58
N ILE A 173 16.13 -1.43 -10.30
CA ILE A 173 15.78 -0.20 -9.58
C ILE A 173 16.60 0.98 -10.10
N GLU A 174 17.86 0.77 -10.52
CA GLU A 174 18.67 1.85 -11.09
C GLU A 174 18.10 2.35 -12.42
N LYS A 175 17.72 1.44 -13.33
CA LYS A 175 17.05 1.82 -14.59
C LYS A 175 15.70 2.49 -14.33
N LEU A 176 14.96 2.05 -13.32
CA LEU A 176 13.71 2.69 -12.91
C LEU A 176 13.96 4.10 -12.41
N LYS A 177 15.01 4.31 -11.59
CA LYS A 177 15.43 5.63 -11.11
C LYS A 177 15.81 6.54 -12.27
N GLU A 178 16.64 6.09 -13.20
CA GLU A 178 16.99 6.88 -14.40
C GLU A 178 15.76 7.26 -15.23
N ALA A 179 14.80 6.35 -15.38
CA ALA A 179 13.55 6.62 -16.08
C ALA A 179 12.69 7.64 -15.33
N ALA A 180 12.60 7.52 -14.00
CA ALA A 180 11.87 8.46 -13.15
C ALA A 180 12.51 9.86 -13.17
N GLU A 181 13.83 9.97 -13.14
CA GLU A 181 14.56 11.25 -13.23
C GLU A 181 14.32 11.94 -14.58
N ARG A 182 14.37 11.19 -15.68
CA ARG A 182 14.01 11.72 -17.01
C ARG A 182 12.56 12.17 -17.07
N PHE A 183 11.65 11.37 -16.53
CA PHE A 183 10.23 11.72 -16.48
C PHE A 183 9.99 13.01 -15.70
N LEU A 184 10.53 13.12 -14.48
CA LEU A 184 10.46 14.31 -13.64
C LEU A 184 11.01 15.54 -14.38
N SER A 185 12.21 15.45 -14.95
CA SER A 185 12.81 16.57 -15.70
C SER A 185 11.97 16.98 -16.92
N SER A 186 11.38 16.02 -17.64
CA SER A 186 10.57 16.30 -18.83
C SER A 186 9.16 16.82 -18.53
N THR A 187 8.66 16.60 -17.30
CA THR A 187 7.28 16.94 -16.90
C THR A 187 7.21 18.07 -15.88
N GLU A 188 8.33 18.52 -15.31
CA GLU A 188 8.35 19.53 -14.25
C GLU A 188 7.68 20.85 -14.68
N SER A 189 8.01 21.39 -15.85
CA SER A 189 7.43 22.66 -16.32
C SER A 189 5.92 22.56 -16.51
N VAL A 190 5.47 21.49 -17.16
CA VAL A 190 4.05 21.19 -17.38
C VAL A 190 3.34 21.04 -16.04
N TYR A 191 3.90 20.26 -15.11
CA TYR A 191 3.32 20.11 -13.78
C TYR A 191 3.19 21.45 -13.06
N ARG A 192 4.26 22.26 -13.04
CA ARG A 192 4.25 23.56 -12.35
C ARG A 192 3.21 24.50 -12.94
N GLU A 193 3.18 24.65 -14.26
CA GLU A 193 2.22 25.53 -14.96
C GLU A 193 0.77 25.12 -14.65
N TYR A 194 0.41 23.85 -14.89
CA TYR A 194 -0.98 23.42 -14.70
C TYR A 194 -1.38 23.32 -13.22
N MET A 195 -0.45 22.96 -12.33
CA MET A 195 -0.76 22.90 -10.90
C MET A 195 -0.97 24.30 -10.32
N ASP A 196 -0.17 25.29 -10.74
CA ASP A 196 -0.32 26.70 -10.36
C ASP A 196 -1.68 27.24 -10.84
N LEU A 197 -2.00 27.05 -12.12
CA LEU A 197 -3.32 27.41 -12.67
C LEU A 197 -4.49 26.78 -11.89
N LEU A 198 -4.41 25.47 -11.60
CA LEU A 198 -5.46 24.80 -10.84
C LEU A 198 -5.61 25.35 -9.41
N LEU A 199 -4.50 25.67 -8.74
CA LEU A 199 -4.52 26.25 -7.40
C LEU A 199 -5.06 27.68 -7.42
N GLU A 200 -4.66 28.51 -8.38
CA GLU A 200 -5.14 29.88 -8.54
C GLU A 200 -6.65 29.90 -8.81
N GLU A 201 -7.12 29.11 -9.78
CA GLU A 201 -8.53 29.09 -10.20
C GLU A 201 -9.47 28.55 -9.12
N ASN A 202 -9.03 27.55 -8.34
CA ASN A 202 -9.92 26.86 -7.39
C ASN A 202 -9.75 27.32 -5.95
N LEU A 203 -8.55 27.80 -5.56
CA LEU A 203 -8.23 28.16 -4.18
C LEU A 203 -7.67 29.59 -4.03
N GLY A 204 -7.36 30.29 -5.12
CA GLY A 204 -6.74 31.62 -5.08
C GLY A 204 -5.35 31.60 -4.45
N LEU A 205 -4.60 30.50 -4.64
CA LEU A 205 -3.24 30.32 -4.11
C LEU A 205 -2.28 30.08 -5.27
N SER A 206 -1.06 30.61 -5.16
CA SER A 206 0.04 30.16 -6.02
C SER A 206 0.57 28.80 -5.56
N LEU A 207 1.28 28.11 -6.47
CA LEU A 207 1.96 26.85 -6.19
C LEU A 207 2.99 26.97 -5.05
N ASP A 208 3.67 28.11 -4.95
CA ASP A 208 4.68 28.36 -3.91
C ASP A 208 4.05 28.60 -2.52
N GLU A 209 2.79 29.06 -2.46
CA GLU A 209 2.04 29.28 -1.21
C GLU A 209 1.23 28.05 -0.75
N ALA A 210 0.99 27.12 -1.69
CA ALA A 210 0.15 25.96 -1.44
C ALA A 210 0.87 24.94 -0.54
N GLU A 211 0.13 24.44 0.45
CA GLU A 211 0.63 23.37 1.33
C GLU A 211 -0.03 22.03 0.97
N ARG A 212 0.48 20.94 1.55
CA ARG A 212 -0.01 19.58 1.29
C ARG A 212 -1.52 19.42 1.54
N HIS A 213 -2.07 20.13 2.52
CA HIS A 213 -3.49 20.08 2.85
C HIS A 213 -4.38 20.80 1.81
N ASP A 214 -3.84 21.76 1.07
CA ASP A 214 -4.51 22.43 -0.05
C ASP A 214 -4.58 21.49 -1.27
N VAL A 215 -3.47 20.81 -1.57
CA VAL A 215 -3.40 19.81 -2.65
C VAL A 215 -4.35 18.62 -2.40
N ILE A 216 -4.43 18.14 -1.15
CA ILE A 216 -5.36 17.06 -0.78
C ILE A 216 -6.82 17.48 -1.02
N TYR A 217 -7.16 18.72 -0.66
CA TYR A 217 -8.51 19.26 -0.84
C TYR A 217 -8.82 19.46 -2.33
N LEU A 218 -7.93 20.10 -3.08
CA LEU A 218 -8.07 20.35 -4.52
C LEU A 218 -8.34 19.07 -5.31
N PHE A 219 -7.56 18.00 -5.10
CA PHE A 219 -7.77 16.76 -5.84
C PHE A 219 -8.98 15.94 -5.38
N SER A 220 -9.57 16.27 -4.24
CA SER A 220 -10.75 15.56 -3.72
C SER A 220 -12.06 16.26 -4.06
N ASN A 221 -11.99 17.50 -4.52
CA ASN A 221 -13.17 18.29 -4.90
C ASN A 221 -12.96 18.74 -6.35
N PRO A 222 -13.75 18.22 -7.30
CA PRO A 222 -13.64 18.67 -8.68
C PRO A 222 -13.93 20.19 -8.75
N PRO A 223 -13.41 20.88 -9.78
CA PRO A 223 -13.82 22.26 -10.08
C PRO A 223 -15.34 22.36 -10.16
N GLU A 224 -15.89 23.51 -9.74
CA GLU A 224 -17.34 23.75 -9.81
C GLU A 224 -17.88 23.47 -11.22
N GLY A 225 -18.97 22.69 -11.31
CA GLY A 225 -19.65 22.37 -12.57
C GLY A 225 -19.22 21.07 -13.27
N VAL A 226 -18.29 20.29 -12.70
CA VAL A 226 -17.97 18.94 -13.21
C VAL A 226 -18.83 17.89 -12.51
N GLU A 227 -19.99 17.59 -13.11
CA GLU A 227 -20.83 16.48 -12.68
C GLU A 227 -20.50 15.19 -13.47
N PRO A 228 -20.52 14.00 -12.84
CA PRO A 228 -20.41 12.73 -13.56
C PRO A 228 -21.51 12.62 -14.62
N ARG A 229 -21.14 12.69 -15.89
CA ARG A 229 -22.08 12.71 -17.03
C ARG A 229 -22.71 11.36 -17.35
N VAL A 230 -22.31 10.30 -16.64
CA VAL A 230 -22.74 8.93 -16.88
C VAL A 230 -22.94 8.19 -15.56
N GLU A 231 -23.89 7.26 -15.51
CA GLU A 231 -23.95 6.28 -14.45
C GLU A 231 -22.69 5.40 -14.52
N MET A 232 -21.75 5.64 -13.60
CA MET A 232 -20.39 5.06 -13.65
C MET A 232 -20.42 3.52 -13.68
N VAL A 233 -21.39 2.90 -13.01
CA VAL A 233 -21.56 1.44 -13.00
C VAL A 233 -21.99 0.94 -14.38
N GLU A 234 -22.98 1.57 -15.01
CA GLU A 234 -23.43 1.18 -16.34
C GLU A 234 -22.33 1.35 -17.39
N PHE A 235 -21.60 2.48 -17.32
CA PHE A 235 -20.47 2.73 -18.21
C PHE A 235 -19.35 1.71 -18.04
N LEU A 236 -19.02 1.34 -16.80
CA LEU A 236 -18.07 0.27 -16.49
C LEU A 236 -18.51 -1.07 -17.07
N LEU A 237 -19.77 -1.49 -16.83
CA LEU A 237 -20.31 -2.75 -17.35
C LEU A 237 -20.31 -2.79 -18.88
N LYS A 238 -20.59 -1.66 -19.53
CA LYS A 238 -20.52 -1.53 -20.99
C LYS A 238 -19.08 -1.63 -21.49
N THR A 239 -18.14 -0.99 -20.80
CA THR A 239 -16.71 -1.01 -21.15
C THR A 239 -16.15 -2.42 -21.03
N LEU A 240 -16.43 -3.12 -19.93
CA LEU A 240 -16.01 -4.49 -19.70
C LEU A 240 -16.57 -5.44 -20.76
N ARG A 241 -17.87 -5.32 -21.08
CA ARG A 241 -18.47 -6.10 -22.19
C ARG A 241 -17.79 -5.79 -23.53
N GLY A 242 -17.45 -4.54 -23.81
CA GLY A 242 -16.67 -4.14 -24.99
C GLY A 242 -15.26 -4.75 -25.05
N LEU A 243 -14.65 -5.01 -23.89
CA LEU A 243 -13.37 -5.72 -23.75
C LEU A 243 -13.52 -7.25 -23.74
N GLY A 244 -14.74 -7.78 -23.90
CA GLY A 244 -15.02 -9.22 -23.84
C GLY A 244 -15.09 -9.80 -22.43
N ILE A 245 -15.21 -8.94 -21.41
CA ILE A 245 -15.36 -9.33 -20.01
C ILE A 245 -16.84 -9.27 -19.63
N GLU A 246 -17.44 -10.44 -19.43
CA GLU A 246 -18.85 -10.59 -19.05
C GLU A 246 -18.93 -10.99 -17.58
N LEU A 247 -19.05 -10.01 -16.68
CA LEU A 247 -19.06 -10.22 -15.23
C LEU A 247 -20.22 -11.13 -14.80
N GLU A 248 -21.36 -11.07 -15.49
CA GLU A 248 -22.53 -11.91 -15.24
C GLU A 248 -22.27 -13.41 -15.46
N LYS A 249 -21.23 -13.75 -16.24
CA LYS A 249 -20.80 -15.14 -16.48
C LYS A 249 -19.79 -15.64 -15.44
N MET A 250 -19.28 -14.76 -14.58
CA MET A 250 -18.27 -15.10 -13.58
C MET A 250 -18.95 -15.50 -12.27
N LYS A 251 -18.86 -16.80 -11.93
CA LYS A 251 -19.54 -17.38 -10.75
C LYS A 251 -19.12 -16.79 -9.40
N ASN A 252 -17.98 -16.12 -9.36
CA ASN A 252 -17.40 -15.51 -8.16
C ASN A 252 -17.69 -14.00 -8.03
N ILE A 253 -18.50 -13.42 -8.93
CA ILE A 253 -18.86 -12.00 -8.91
C ILE A 253 -20.34 -11.87 -8.57
N LEU A 254 -20.64 -11.05 -7.56
CA LEU A 254 -21.98 -10.63 -7.20
C LEU A 254 -22.14 -9.17 -7.61
N LEU A 255 -23.06 -8.90 -8.54
CA LEU A 255 -23.41 -7.56 -9.03
C LEU A 255 -24.58 -6.98 -8.22
#